data_AF-B3EH56-F1
#
_entry.id   AF-B3EH56-F1
#
_cell.length_a   1.000
_cell.length_b   1.000
_cell.length_c   1.000
_cell.angle_alpha   90.00
_cell.angle_beta   90.00
_cell.angle_gamma   90.00
#
_symmetry.space_group_name_H-M   'P 1'
#
loop_
_entity.id
_entity.type
_entity.pdbx_description
1 polymer ?
#
loop_
_entity_poly.entity_id
_entity_poly.type
_entity_poly.pdbx_seq_one_letter_code
_entity_poly.pdbx_strand_id
1 'polypeptide(L)'
;MNSEEFVSSISKSIPIGIEFDNPGGGTSIVKSITHMNISYKRGNSIMSVGLNTLYDTYKQFAGRQVTCSELKEYAPNIFDSKARPAGHSCNCTFFFLVLIAIGVVEEIQGAGVRGNPYYVDIQSP
;
A
#
# COMPACT_ATOMS: atom_id res chain seq x y z
N MET A 1 -10.48 -4.11 12.73
CA MET A 1 -11.15 -3.57 11.53
C MET A 1 -11.59 -4.70 10.60
N ASN A 2 -12.87 -4.77 10.25
CA ASN A 2 -13.39 -5.68 9.20
C ASN A 2 -13.22 -5.08 7.78
N SER A 3 -13.61 -5.82 6.73
CA SER A 3 -13.41 -5.38 5.33
C SER A 3 -14.18 -4.10 5.00
N GLU A 4 -15.44 -3.98 5.45
CA GLU A 4 -16.27 -2.80 5.19
C GLU A 4 -15.71 -1.56 5.89
N GLU A 5 -15.28 -1.72 7.14
CA GLU A 5 -14.62 -0.66 7.91
C GLU A 5 -13.30 -0.22 7.25
N PHE A 6 -12.54 -1.15 6.68
CA PHE A 6 -11.29 -0.86 5.96
C PHE A 6 -11.54 -0.04 4.69
N VAL A 7 -12.48 -0.49 3.86
CA VAL A 7 -12.88 0.24 2.64
C VAL A 7 -13.47 1.61 2.98
N SER A 8 -14.29 1.70 4.03
CA SER A 8 -14.88 2.95 4.51
C SER A 8 -13.79 3.91 5.00
N SER A 9 -12.80 3.42 5.74
CA SER A 9 -11.70 4.25 6.26
C SER A 9 -10.85 4.81 5.12
N ILE A 10 -10.51 3.99 4.12
CA ILE A 10 -9.81 4.46 2.91
C ILE A 10 -10.60 5.59 2.23
N SER A 11 -11.90 5.36 2.00
CA SER A 11 -12.74 6.33 1.27
C SER A 11 -12.95 7.64 2.03
N LYS A 12 -12.93 7.61 3.37
CA LYS A 12 -13.07 8.79 4.23
C LYS A 12 -11.76 9.56 4.39
N SER A 13 -10.64 8.86 4.55
CA SER A 13 -9.36 9.49 4.87
C SER A 13 -8.57 9.92 3.64
N ILE A 14 -8.85 9.36 2.46
CA ILE A 14 -8.05 9.58 1.25
C ILE A 14 -8.89 10.32 0.20
N PRO A 15 -8.80 11.66 0.11
CA PRO A 15 -9.50 12.41 -0.92
C PRO A 15 -8.89 12.16 -2.30
N ILE A 16 -9.73 12.17 -3.35
CA ILE A 16 -9.25 12.13 -4.73
C ILE A 16 -8.40 13.38 -4.99
N GLY A 17 -7.24 13.18 -5.62
CA GLY A 17 -6.26 14.23 -5.90
C GLY A 17 -5.21 14.40 -4.81
N ILE A 18 -5.32 13.72 -3.67
CA ILE A 18 -4.25 13.74 -2.66
C ILE A 18 -2.96 13.18 -3.24
N GLU A 19 -1.87 13.83 -2.87
CA GLU A 19 -0.51 13.47 -3.26
C GLU A 19 0.23 12.92 -2.04
N PHE A 20 0.71 11.68 -2.15
CA PHE A 20 1.56 11.07 -1.15
C PHE A 20 3.03 11.13 -1.56
N ASP A 21 3.87 11.62 -0.66
CA ASP A 21 5.32 11.57 -0.82
C ASP A 21 5.82 10.13 -0.61
N ASN A 22 6.57 9.60 -1.57
CA ASN A 22 7.18 8.29 -1.41
C ASN A 22 8.53 8.43 -0.69
N PRO A 23 8.86 7.53 0.24
CA PRO A 23 10.13 7.62 0.98
C PRO A 23 11.36 7.48 0.08
N GLY A 24 11.24 6.79 -1.06
CA GLY A 24 12.28 6.70 -2.09
C GLY A 24 12.31 7.86 -3.08
N GLY A 25 11.56 8.94 -2.84
CA GLY A 25 11.40 10.08 -3.74
C GLY A 25 10.25 9.94 -4.74
N GLY A 26 9.79 11.10 -5.23
CA GLY A 26 8.62 11.23 -6.09
C GLY A 26 7.31 11.01 -5.35
N THR A 27 6.20 11.09 -6.08
CA THR A 27 4.87 11.12 -5.45
C THR A 27 3.86 10.16 -6.08
N SER A 28 2.80 9.89 -5.32
CA SER A 28 1.68 9.05 -5.71
C SER A 28 0.37 9.81 -5.54
N ILE A 29 -0.26 10.17 -6.66
CA ILE A 29 -1.47 11.01 -6.67
C ILE A 29 -2.69 10.12 -6.85
N VAL A 30 -3.59 10.11 -5.88
CA VAL A 30 -4.84 9.31 -5.95
C VAL A 30 -5.75 9.88 -7.04
N LYS A 31 -6.19 9.02 -7.96
CA LYS A 31 -7.01 9.39 -9.12
C LYS A 31 -8.46 8.96 -8.99
N SER A 32 -8.71 7.81 -8.38
CA SER A 32 -10.06 7.31 -8.14
C SER A 32 -10.08 6.29 -7.01
N ILE A 33 -11.20 6.23 -6.30
CA ILE A 33 -11.53 5.19 -5.34
C ILE A 33 -12.93 4.69 -5.70
N THR A 34 -13.07 3.39 -5.91
CA THR A 34 -14.35 2.71 -6.10
C THR A 34 -14.55 1.68 -4.99
N HIS A 35 -15.68 0.97 -5.00
CA HIS A 35 -15.89 -0.16 -4.09
C HIS A 35 -14.93 -1.35 -4.35
N MET A 36 -14.31 -1.42 -5.54
CA MET A 36 -13.42 -2.53 -5.90
C MET A 36 -11.94 -2.16 -5.80
N ASN A 37 -11.57 -0.92 -6.13
CA ASN A 37 -10.18 -0.55 -6.34
C ASN A 37 -9.87 0.90 -5.95
N ILE A 38 -8.60 1.12 -5.62
CA ILE A 38 -7.98 2.44 -5.53
C ILE A 38 -6.98 2.57 -6.68
N SER A 39 -7.05 3.68 -7.41
CA SER A 39 -6.14 3.98 -8.51
C SER A 39 -5.35 5.25 -8.26
N TYR A 40 -4.09 5.25 -8.64
CA TYR A 40 -3.18 6.35 -8.41
C TYR A 40 -2.18 6.52 -9.55
N LYS A 41 -1.64 7.73 -9.70
CA LYS A 41 -0.59 8.06 -10.66
C LYS A 41 0.75 8.15 -9.94
N ARG A 42 1.77 7.48 -10.49
CA ARG A 42 3.18 7.62 -10.06
C ARG A 42 4.05 7.85 -11.28
N GLY A 43 4.74 8.99 -11.33
CA GLY A 43 5.39 9.43 -12.55
C GLY A 43 4.40 9.47 -13.72
N ASN A 44 4.68 8.79 -14.83
CA ASN A 44 3.79 8.69 -15.98
C ASN A 44 2.87 7.47 -15.97
N SER A 45 2.96 6.61 -14.95
CA SER A 45 2.16 5.38 -14.86
C SER A 45 0.90 5.60 -14.03
N ILE A 46 -0.18 4.93 -14.44
CA ILE A 46 -1.40 4.78 -13.65
C ILE A 46 -1.43 3.35 -13.12
N MET A 47 -1.61 3.20 -11.82
CA MET A 47 -1.72 1.92 -11.13
C MET A 47 -3.10 1.80 -10.49
N SER A 48 -3.59 0.57 -10.36
CA SER A 48 -4.86 0.26 -9.70
C SER A 48 -4.68 -1.00 -8.86
N VAL A 49 -5.14 -0.97 -7.61
CA VAL A 49 -5.04 -2.10 -6.69
C VAL A 49 -6.42 -2.39 -6.10
N GLY A 50 -6.78 -3.68 -6.04
CA GLY A 50 -8.04 -4.12 -5.47
C GLY A 50 -8.10 -3.88 -3.96
N LEU A 51 -9.19 -3.30 -3.47
CA LEU A 51 -9.38 -3.01 -2.06
C LEU A 51 -9.46 -4.28 -1.20
N ASN A 52 -10.08 -5.36 -1.72
CA ASN A 52 -10.07 -6.67 -1.07
C ASN A 52 -8.65 -7.19 -0.89
N THR A 53 -7.79 -7.05 -1.90
CA THR A 53 -6.39 -7.44 -1.82
C THR A 53 -5.62 -6.64 -0.77
N LEU A 54 -5.87 -5.33 -0.67
CA LEU A 54 -5.28 -4.49 0.37
C LEU A 54 -5.75 -4.91 1.76
N TYR A 55 -7.04 -5.22 1.92
CA TYR A 55 -7.60 -5.70 3.18
C TYR A 55 -7.04 -7.07 3.59
N ASP A 56 -6.98 -8.03 2.66
CA ASP A 56 -6.42 -9.36 2.92
C ASP A 56 -4.95 -9.26 3.35
N THR A 57 -4.19 -8.37 2.70
CA THR A 57 -2.80 -8.07 3.08
C THR A 57 -2.74 -7.45 4.47
N TYR A 58 -3.56 -6.43 4.76
CA TYR A 58 -3.64 -5.85 6.10
C TYR A 58 -3.92 -6.92 7.16
N LYS A 59 -4.93 -7.76 6.94
CA LYS A 59 -5.32 -8.83 7.86
C LYS A 59 -4.22 -9.86 8.07
N GLN A 60 -3.48 -10.22 7.02
CA GLN A 60 -2.36 -11.17 7.09
C GLN A 60 -1.18 -10.67 7.93
N PHE A 61 -0.98 -9.35 8.01
CA PHE A 61 0.16 -8.73 8.68
C PHE A 61 -0.22 -7.88 9.90
N ALA A 62 -1.49 -7.85 10.28
CA ALA A 62 -1.97 -7.11 11.44
C ALA A 62 -1.31 -7.59 12.74
N GLY A 63 -0.88 -6.64 13.58
CA GLY A 63 -0.23 -6.91 14.86
C GLY A 63 1.24 -7.29 14.77
N ARG A 64 1.89 -7.10 13.61
CA ARG A 64 3.33 -7.33 13.45
C ARG A 64 3.97 -6.35 12.49
N GLN A 65 5.30 -6.34 12.52
CA GLN A 65 6.11 -5.68 11.51
C GLN A 65 5.98 -6.41 10.16
N VAL A 66 5.97 -5.65 9.07
CA VAL A 66 6.02 -6.18 7.72
C VAL A 66 6.93 -5.34 6.82
N THR A 67 7.79 -6.03 6.07
CA THR A 67 8.71 -5.42 5.11
C THR A 67 8.16 -5.49 3.68
N CYS A 68 8.67 -4.63 2.79
CA CYS A 68 8.42 -4.74 1.35
C CYS A 68 8.83 -6.10 0.77
N SER A 69 9.81 -6.78 1.36
CA SER A 69 10.25 -8.09 0.91
C SER A 69 9.19 -9.15 1.20
N GLU A 70 8.62 -9.15 2.41
CA GLU A 70 7.56 -10.08 2.79
C GLU A 70 6.28 -9.84 1.99
N LEU A 71 5.94 -8.58 1.68
CA LEU A 71 4.81 -8.28 0.80
C LEU A 71 4.98 -8.90 -0.60
N LYS A 72 6.20 -8.83 -1.15
CA LYS A 72 6.54 -9.40 -2.46
C LYS A 72 6.48 -10.92 -2.44
N GLU A 73 6.83 -11.56 -1.33
CA GLU A 73 6.72 -13.01 -1.16
C GLU A 73 5.27 -13.45 -1.01
N TYR A 74 4.46 -12.69 -0.25
CA TYR A 74 3.06 -13.02 0.02
C TYR A 74 2.17 -12.86 -1.22
N ALA A 75 2.26 -11.73 -1.92
CA ALA A 75 1.44 -11.43 -3.09
C ALA A 75 2.30 -10.79 -4.21
N PRO A 76 3.18 -11.58 -4.87
CA PRO A 76 4.15 -11.08 -5.85
C PRO A 76 3.49 -10.34 -7.01
N ASN A 77 2.34 -10.81 -7.51
CA ASN A 77 1.62 -10.17 -8.62
C ASN A 77 1.08 -8.77 -8.29
N ILE A 78 1.08 -8.40 -7.01
CA ILE A 78 0.60 -7.11 -6.51
C ILE A 78 1.79 -6.23 -6.11
N PHE A 79 2.74 -6.80 -5.39
CA PHE A 79 3.80 -6.05 -4.71
C PHE A 79 5.17 -6.14 -5.38
N ASP A 80 5.39 -7.09 -6.28
CA ASP A 80 6.65 -7.23 -7.01
C ASP A 80 6.50 -6.83 -8.48
N SER A 81 7.21 -5.76 -8.87
CA SER A 81 7.25 -5.32 -10.27
C SER A 81 7.97 -6.29 -11.20
N LYS A 82 8.75 -7.22 -10.64
CA LYS A 82 9.49 -8.24 -11.40
C LYS A 82 8.74 -9.57 -11.53
N ALA A 83 7.58 -9.72 -10.87
CA ALA A 83 6.76 -10.93 -10.96
C ALA A 83 6.37 -11.25 -12.42
N ARG A 84 5.87 -12.47 -12.66
CA ARG A 84 5.32 -12.88 -13.95
C ARG A 84 3.98 -13.61 -13.71
N PRO A 85 2.83 -13.04 -14.16
CA PRO A 85 2.71 -11.74 -14.85
C PRO A 85 3.20 -10.57 -13.97
N ALA A 86 3.76 -9.53 -14.59
CA ALA A 86 4.38 -8.42 -13.88
C ALA A 86 3.37 -7.63 -13.05
N GLY A 87 3.65 -7.46 -11.76
CA GLY A 87 2.97 -6.44 -10.97
C GLY A 87 3.32 -5.06 -11.54
N HIS A 88 2.34 -4.20 -11.72
CA HIS A 88 2.65 -2.81 -12.08
C HIS A 88 3.16 -2.08 -10.82
N SER A 89 4.47 -1.81 -10.79
CA SER A 89 5.10 -0.73 -10.00
C SER A 89 5.22 -0.87 -8.47
N CYS A 90 5.48 -2.07 -7.95
CA CYS A 90 5.94 -2.28 -6.56
C CYS A 90 5.06 -1.53 -5.53
N ASN A 91 3.78 -1.92 -5.44
CA ASN A 91 2.74 -1.27 -4.62
C ASN A 91 3.01 -1.25 -3.09
N CYS A 92 4.18 -1.71 -2.63
CA CYS A 92 4.50 -1.82 -1.21
C CYS A 92 4.43 -0.44 -0.51
N THR A 93 5.11 0.58 -1.04
CA THR A 93 5.14 1.90 -0.43
C THR A 93 3.76 2.56 -0.48
N PHE A 94 3.02 2.38 -1.58
CA PHE A 94 1.66 2.90 -1.69
C PHE A 94 0.73 2.25 -0.67
N PHE A 95 0.83 0.92 -0.47
CA PHE A 95 0.07 0.23 0.56
C PHE A 95 0.38 0.79 1.96
N PHE A 96 1.66 0.99 2.29
CA PHE A 96 2.04 1.61 3.57
C PHE A 96 1.49 3.03 3.74
N LEU A 97 1.54 3.86 2.69
CA LEU A 97 0.96 5.21 2.71
C LEU A 97 -0.56 5.18 2.92
N VAL A 98 -1.26 4.22 2.32
CA VAL A 98 -2.69 4.01 2.57
C VAL A 98 -2.94 3.64 4.03
N LEU A 99 -2.15 2.74 4.62
CA LEU A 99 -2.27 2.36 6.02
C LEU A 99 -2.02 3.53 6.99
N ILE A 100 -1.05 4.39 6.68
CA ILE A 100 -0.80 5.63 7.42
C ILE A 100 -2.01 6.56 7.33
N ALA A 101 -2.55 6.77 6.12
CA ALA A 101 -3.69 7.66 5.92
C ALA A 101 -4.95 7.21 6.68
N ILE A 102 -5.13 5.90 6.88
CA ILE A 102 -6.25 5.36 7.68
C ILE A 102 -5.90 5.17 9.17
N GLY A 103 -4.71 5.58 9.60
CA GLY A 103 -4.31 5.59 11.02
C GLY A 103 -3.94 4.22 11.60
N VAL A 104 -3.59 3.25 10.77
CA VAL A 104 -3.21 1.89 11.20
C VAL A 104 -1.68 1.72 11.33
N VAL A 105 -0.93 2.65 10.73
CA VAL A 105 0.52 2.73 10.77
C VAL A 105 0.90 4.18 11.07
N GLU A 106 1.96 4.40 11.85
CA GLU A 106 2.44 5.75 12.18
C GLU A 106 3.38 6.30 11.09
N GLU A 107 4.38 5.52 10.68
CA GLU A 107 5.39 5.94 9.71
C GLU A 107 5.97 4.76 8.91
N ILE A 108 6.62 5.08 7.79
CA ILE A 108 7.43 4.12 7.02
C ILE A 108 8.87 4.22 7.49
N GLN A 109 9.44 3.09 7.89
CA GLN A 109 10.82 2.98 8.34
C GLN A 109 11.68 2.20 7.34
N GLY A 110 13.00 2.23 7.56
CA GLY A 110 14.00 1.59 6.68
C GLY A 110 14.43 2.45 5.49
N ALA A 111 15.41 1.97 4.73
CA ALA A 111 16.06 2.75 3.65
C ALA A 111 15.70 2.31 2.23
N GLY A 112 14.85 1.28 2.08
CA GLY A 112 14.45 0.78 0.76
C GLY A 112 15.55 0.07 -0.03
N VAL A 113 16.62 -0.37 0.62
CA VAL A 113 17.77 -1.04 -0.01
C VAL A 113 17.88 -2.50 0.44
N ARG A 114 18.70 -3.29 -0.26
CA ARG A 114 18.94 -4.70 0.11
C ARG A 114 19.54 -4.76 1.53
N GLY A 115 18.94 -5.56 2.41
CA GLY A 115 19.33 -5.67 3.82
C GLY A 115 18.73 -4.60 4.74
N ASN A 116 18.09 -3.56 4.19
CA ASN A 116 17.33 -2.54 4.93
C ASN A 116 16.11 -2.11 4.10
N PRO A 117 15.15 -3.03 3.87
CA PRO A 117 13.94 -2.72 3.09
C PRO A 117 13.06 -1.72 3.83
N TYR A 118 12.15 -1.04 3.12
CA TYR A 118 11.09 -0.30 3.80
C TYR A 118 10.17 -1.26 4.57
N TYR A 119 9.74 -0.85 5.75
CA TYR A 119 8.84 -1.61 6.60
C TYR A 119 7.93 -0.70 7.41
N VAL A 120 6.89 -1.30 8.00
CA VAL A 120 5.94 -0.65 8.91
C VAL A 120 5.55 -1.62 10.03
N ASP A 121 5.15 -1.07 11.17
CA ASP A 121 4.48 -1.83 12.24
C ASP A 121 2.97 -1.64 12.12
N ILE A 122 2.26 -2.69 11.74
CA ILE A 122 0.81 -2.64 11.57
C ILE A 122 0.16 -2.87 12.92
N GLN A 123 -0.56 -1.87 13.43
CA GLN A 123 -1.26 -1.96 14.70
C GLN A 123 -2.31 -3.09 14.68
N SER A 124 -2.43 -3.79 15.81
CA SER A 124 -3.50 -4.78 15.99
C SER A 124 -4.87 -4.08 15.93
N PRO A 125 -5.87 -4.70 15.29
CA PRO A 125 -7.24 -4.18 15.20
C PRO A 125 -7.94 -4.04 16.54
#